data_AF-A0AA41S8Q0-F1
#
_entry.id   AF-A0AA41S8Q0-F1
#
_cell.length_a   1.000
_cell.length_b   1.000
_cell.length_c   1.000
_cell.angle_alpha   90.00
_cell.angle_beta   90.00
_cell.angle_gamma   90.00
#
_symmetry.space_group_name_H-M   'P 1'
#
loop_
_entity.id
_entity.type
_entity.pdbx_description
1 polymer ?
#
loop_
_entity_poly.entity_id
_entity_poly.type
_entity_poly.pdbx_seq_one_letter_code
_entity_poly.pdbx_strand_id
1 'polypeptide(L)'
;MVFSYGRPRLSSSSASNKAYRASSTSTAASSNPNIYIEERDVSRYTDHTYKIRFYDERIHTVVTHRASVVDNWISKIYKDFKNKLNKLVVGLDCEWMADFYNKEAEFDEKGKKIQNKVAVLQLCVAHSCLIFQFMWSDNIPSSLREFLNNEKFIFVGVGVYEDGYKLSKDYGLKVAKTVDLRKLAAEKFKRKELKEAGLHGLADTVLLQDLPKPRNVTLSKWDACFLTDEQIQYACLDAFVSFKLGDVLRKGFTGNLEHLFEYHRD
;
A
#
# COMPACT_ATOMS: atom_id res chain seq x y z
N MET A 1 -61.36 17.78 -0.90
CA MET A 1 -60.69 17.21 -2.09
C MET A 1 -59.47 16.44 -1.59
N VAL A 2 -59.60 15.12 -1.45
CA VAL A 2 -58.53 14.22 -1.03
C VAL A 2 -58.03 13.52 -2.29
N PHE A 3 -56.82 13.84 -2.74
CA PHE A 3 -56.22 13.17 -3.90
C PHE A 3 -55.39 11.97 -3.42
N SER A 4 -55.94 10.78 -3.65
CA SER A 4 -55.27 9.49 -3.52
C SER A 4 -54.29 9.32 -4.69
N TYR A 5 -52.98 9.30 -4.43
CA TYR A 5 -51.99 8.86 -5.40
C TYR A 5 -51.70 7.37 -5.22
N GLY A 6 -52.10 6.58 -6.21
CA GLY A 6 -51.94 5.14 -6.25
C GLY A 6 -50.48 4.70 -6.45
N ARG A 7 -50.12 3.58 -5.82
CA ARG A 7 -48.85 2.88 -6.03
C ARG A 7 -48.80 2.24 -7.43
N PRO A 8 -47.67 2.27 -8.15
CA PRO A 8 -47.50 1.48 -9.36
C PRO A 8 -47.29 -0.01 -9.02
N ARG A 9 -47.95 -0.89 -9.78
CA ARG A 9 -47.74 -2.34 -9.77
C ARG A 9 -46.35 -2.68 -10.33
N LEU A 10 -45.61 -3.52 -9.62
CA LEU A 10 -44.41 -4.19 -10.13
C LEU A 10 -44.84 -5.29 -11.11
N SER A 11 -44.44 -5.17 -12.39
CA SER A 11 -44.49 -6.28 -13.33
C SER A 11 -43.21 -7.12 -13.20
N SER A 12 -43.38 -8.40 -12.93
CA SER A 12 -42.34 -9.40 -12.92
C SER A 12 -41.93 -9.76 -14.35
N SER A 13 -40.73 -9.39 -14.77
CA SER A 13 -40.08 -9.99 -15.94
C SER A 13 -38.82 -10.72 -15.50
N SER A 14 -38.88 -12.05 -15.59
CA SER A 14 -37.77 -12.99 -15.44
C SER A 14 -36.69 -12.71 -16.47
N ALA A 15 -35.58 -12.10 -16.04
CA ALA A 15 -34.36 -12.03 -16.83
C ALA A 15 -33.42 -13.16 -16.40
N SER A 16 -33.14 -14.02 -17.35
CA SER A 16 -32.26 -15.19 -17.29
C SER A 16 -30.88 -14.89 -16.69
N ASN A 17 -30.51 -15.66 -15.65
CA ASN A 17 -29.14 -15.77 -15.15
C ASN A 17 -28.23 -16.34 -16.24
N LYS A 18 -27.46 -15.49 -16.92
CA LYS A 18 -26.26 -15.93 -17.64
C LYS A 18 -25.10 -15.91 -16.67
N ALA A 19 -24.65 -17.10 -16.28
CA ALA A 19 -23.38 -17.31 -15.61
C ALA A 19 -22.27 -16.67 -16.44
N TYR A 20 -21.58 -15.68 -15.87
CA TYR A 20 -20.35 -15.16 -16.43
C TYR A 20 -19.28 -16.25 -16.32
N ARG A 21 -19.03 -16.93 -17.42
CA ARG A 21 -17.91 -17.86 -17.57
C ARG A 21 -16.64 -17.03 -17.51
N ALA A 22 -15.78 -17.29 -16.54
CA ALA A 22 -14.46 -16.67 -16.46
C ALA A 22 -13.70 -16.96 -17.77
N SER A 23 -13.58 -15.93 -18.61
CA SER A 23 -12.71 -15.94 -19.77
C SER A 23 -11.31 -15.63 -19.27
N SER A 24 -10.39 -16.57 -19.45
CA SER A 24 -8.96 -16.35 -19.32
C SER A 24 -8.51 -15.37 -20.42
N THR A 25 -8.70 -14.08 -20.17
CA THR A 25 -8.10 -13.02 -20.98
C THR A 25 -6.64 -12.91 -20.59
N SER A 26 -5.75 -13.29 -21.52
CA SER A 26 -4.32 -12.98 -21.40
C SER A 26 -4.16 -11.46 -21.35
N THR A 27 -3.83 -10.94 -20.17
CA THR A 27 -3.38 -9.56 -20.01
C THR A 27 -2.06 -9.39 -20.75
N ALA A 28 -1.91 -8.24 -21.42
CA ALA A 28 -0.71 -7.83 -22.14
C ALA A 28 0.55 -8.15 -21.32
N ALA A 29 1.55 -8.75 -21.97
CA ALA A 29 2.80 -9.15 -21.33
C ALA A 29 3.42 -7.93 -20.63
N SER A 30 3.51 -8.01 -19.30
CA SER A 30 4.46 -7.23 -18.52
C SER A 30 5.83 -7.35 -19.19
N SER A 31 6.49 -6.23 -19.42
CA SER A 31 7.82 -6.18 -20.05
C SER A 31 8.89 -6.95 -19.25
N ASN A 32 8.58 -7.36 -18.01
CA ASN A 32 9.41 -8.23 -17.20
C ASN A 32 8.67 -9.57 -16.95
N PRO A 33 9.15 -10.71 -17.48
CA PRO A 33 8.48 -12.00 -17.33
C PRO A 33 8.45 -12.50 -15.88
N ASN A 34 9.24 -11.88 -14.99
CA ASN A 34 9.29 -12.21 -13.56
C ASN A 34 8.25 -11.47 -12.73
N ILE A 35 7.49 -10.54 -13.33
CA ILE A 35 6.54 -9.70 -12.61
C ILE A 35 5.18 -9.75 -13.29
N TYR A 36 4.21 -10.41 -12.66
CA TYR A 36 2.85 -10.55 -13.19
C TYR A 36 1.83 -10.83 -12.08
N ILE A 37 0.55 -10.62 -12.37
CA ILE A 37 -0.54 -11.09 -11.51
C ILE A 37 -0.85 -12.53 -11.89
N GLU A 38 -0.64 -13.47 -10.96
CA GLU A 38 -0.86 -14.90 -11.16
C GLU A 38 -2.34 -15.25 -11.00
N GLU A 39 -2.98 -14.70 -9.98
CA GLU A 39 -4.40 -14.92 -9.69
C GLU A 39 -5.03 -13.65 -9.13
N ARG A 40 -6.33 -13.47 -9.37
CA ARG A 40 -7.15 -12.46 -8.69
C ARG A 40 -8.55 -12.98 -8.41
N ASP A 41 -9.10 -12.55 -7.29
CA ASP A 41 -10.51 -12.73 -6.93
C ASP A 41 -11.11 -11.35 -6.62
N VAL A 42 -12.02 -10.92 -7.50
CA VAL A 42 -12.75 -9.65 -7.44
C VAL A 42 -14.25 -9.88 -7.26
N SER A 43 -14.64 -11.05 -6.76
CA SER A 43 -16.05 -11.44 -6.60
C SER A 43 -16.74 -10.75 -5.42
N ARG A 44 -15.96 -10.23 -4.46
CA ARG A 44 -16.47 -9.57 -3.26
C ARG A 44 -16.47 -8.05 -3.44
N TYR A 45 -17.52 -7.41 -2.94
CA TYR A 45 -17.61 -5.95 -2.92
C TYR A 45 -16.70 -5.30 -1.86
N THR A 46 -16.40 -6.02 -0.79
CA THR A 46 -15.67 -5.51 0.38
C THR A 46 -14.17 -5.46 0.16
N ASP A 47 -13.65 -6.39 -0.64
CA ASP A 47 -12.22 -6.60 -0.82
C ASP A 47 -11.95 -7.39 -2.09
N HIS A 48 -10.84 -7.09 -2.73
CA HIS A 48 -10.30 -7.92 -3.81
C HIS A 48 -9.01 -8.57 -3.33
N THR A 49 -8.74 -9.79 -3.77
CA THR A 49 -7.49 -10.48 -3.44
C THR A 49 -6.70 -10.80 -4.69
N TYR A 50 -5.38 -10.72 -4.57
CA TYR A 50 -4.44 -10.93 -5.66
C TYR A 50 -3.29 -11.83 -5.19
N LYS A 51 -2.78 -12.64 -6.11
CA LYS A 51 -1.46 -13.28 -5.99
C LYS A 51 -0.54 -12.65 -7.02
N ILE A 52 0.41 -11.87 -6.55
CA ILE A 52 1.36 -11.14 -7.40
C ILE A 52 2.70 -11.85 -7.36
N ARG A 53 3.30 -12.04 -8.52
CA ARG A 53 4.63 -12.61 -8.68
C ARG A 53 5.68 -11.52 -8.80
N PHE A 54 6.76 -11.72 -8.06
CA PHE A 54 7.98 -10.94 -8.14
C PHE A 54 9.17 -11.89 -8.09
N TYR A 55 9.67 -12.27 -9.26
CA TYR A 55 10.62 -13.36 -9.42
C TYR A 55 10.07 -14.64 -8.76
N ASP A 56 10.83 -15.29 -7.89
CA ASP A 56 10.42 -16.53 -7.22
C ASP A 56 9.42 -16.31 -6.07
N GLU A 57 9.11 -15.05 -5.74
CA GLU A 57 8.26 -14.70 -4.61
C GLU A 57 6.80 -14.62 -5.03
N ARG A 58 5.91 -15.18 -4.19
CA ARG A 58 4.46 -14.97 -4.30
C ARG A 58 3.97 -14.06 -3.18
N ILE A 59 3.41 -12.91 -3.52
CA ILE A 59 2.79 -12.00 -2.57
C ILE A 59 1.28 -12.19 -2.61
N HIS A 60 0.69 -12.42 -1.44
CA HIS A 60 -0.76 -12.41 -1.22
C HIS A 60 -1.19 -11.01 -0.85
N THR A 61 -2.01 -10.39 -1.70
CA THR A 61 -2.38 -8.98 -1.57
C THR A 61 -3.89 -8.84 -1.39
N VAL A 62 -4.28 -8.08 -0.37
CA VAL A 62 -5.68 -7.70 -0.12
C VAL A 62 -5.85 -6.23 -0.44
N VAL A 63 -6.79 -5.90 -1.31
CA VAL A 63 -7.17 -4.52 -1.66
C VAL A 63 -8.54 -4.25 -1.05
N THR A 64 -8.67 -3.22 -0.23
CA THR A 64 -9.94 -2.96 0.47
C THR A 64 -10.13 -1.49 0.81
N HIS A 65 -11.40 -1.11 1.00
CA HIS A 65 -11.84 0.13 1.61
C HIS A 65 -12.67 -0.14 2.87
N ARG A 66 -12.63 -1.36 3.43
CA ARG A 66 -13.48 -1.77 4.55
C ARG A 66 -12.65 -1.96 5.81
N ALA A 67 -12.98 -1.25 6.87
CA ALA A 67 -12.29 -1.35 8.15
C ALA A 67 -12.25 -2.79 8.69
N SER A 68 -13.33 -3.54 8.57
CA SER A 68 -13.40 -4.93 9.03
C SER A 68 -12.44 -5.87 8.30
N VAL A 69 -12.12 -5.59 7.03
CA VAL A 69 -11.14 -6.38 6.27
C VAL A 69 -9.73 -6.05 6.75
N VAL A 70 -9.46 -4.77 7.05
CA VAL A 70 -8.20 -4.33 7.66
C VAL A 70 -8.00 -4.97 9.04
N ASP A 71 -9.03 -4.97 9.90
CA ASP A 71 -9.00 -5.66 11.20
C ASP A 71 -8.63 -7.13 11.07
N ASN A 72 -9.25 -7.82 10.11
CA ASN A 72 -8.98 -9.23 9.83
C ASN A 72 -7.55 -9.47 9.34
N TRP A 73 -7.04 -8.61 8.44
CA TRP A 73 -5.67 -8.70 7.97
C TRP A 73 -4.68 -8.50 9.12
N ILE A 74 -4.88 -7.48 9.96
CA ILE A 74 -4.02 -7.19 11.12
C ILE A 74 -4.05 -8.35 12.12
N SER A 75 -5.23 -8.86 12.46
CA SER A 75 -5.39 -10.01 13.36
C SER A 75 -4.63 -11.23 12.85
N LYS A 76 -4.67 -11.48 11.54
CA LYS A 76 -3.90 -12.55 10.90
C LYS A 76 -2.38 -12.32 11.03
N ILE A 77 -1.89 -11.09 10.84
CA ILE A 77 -0.47 -10.76 11.07
C ILE A 77 -0.06 -11.07 12.51
N TYR A 78 -0.84 -10.63 13.50
CA TYR A 78 -0.54 -10.91 14.91
C TYR A 78 -0.51 -12.41 15.21
N LYS A 79 -1.42 -13.19 14.61
CA LYS A 79 -1.48 -14.65 14.76
C LYS A 79 -0.28 -15.34 14.13
N ASP A 80 0.03 -15.03 12.87
CA ASP A 80 1.06 -15.73 12.09
C ASP A 80 2.47 -15.37 12.54
N PHE A 81 2.68 -14.13 13.00
CA PHE A 81 3.98 -13.62 13.42
C PHE A 81 4.14 -13.49 14.93
N LYS A 82 3.31 -14.18 15.72
CA LYS A 82 3.30 -14.11 17.20
C LYS A 82 4.68 -14.20 17.87
N ASN A 83 5.59 -14.98 17.30
CA ASN A 83 6.95 -15.20 17.83
C ASN A 83 7.98 -14.14 17.38
N LYS A 84 7.58 -13.16 16.54
CA LYS A 84 8.45 -12.13 15.95
C LYS A 84 7.95 -10.70 16.18
N LEU A 85 6.90 -10.53 16.99
CA LEU A 85 6.23 -9.23 17.21
C LEU A 85 7.12 -8.19 17.91
N ASN A 86 8.20 -8.58 18.57
CA ASN A 86 9.08 -7.65 19.28
C ASN A 86 10.01 -6.84 18.36
N LYS A 87 10.15 -7.22 17.08
CA LYS A 87 11.01 -6.55 16.09
C LYS A 87 10.46 -6.68 14.65
N LEU A 88 9.14 -6.70 14.49
CA LEU A 88 8.49 -6.94 13.21
C LEU A 88 8.89 -5.86 12.20
N VAL A 89 9.31 -6.26 11.01
CA VAL A 89 9.56 -5.35 9.88
C VAL A 89 8.30 -5.28 9.05
N VAL A 90 7.89 -4.06 8.72
CA VAL A 90 6.73 -3.80 7.87
C VAL A 90 7.18 -2.87 6.74
N GLY A 91 7.04 -3.32 5.50
CA GLY A 91 7.19 -2.42 4.35
C GLY A 91 6.00 -1.48 4.32
N LEU A 92 6.26 -0.17 4.22
CA LEU A 92 5.23 0.86 4.15
C LEU A 92 5.51 1.75 2.95
N ASP A 93 4.45 2.08 2.24
CA ASP A 93 4.45 3.11 1.22
C ASP A 93 3.08 3.82 1.22
N CYS A 94 2.99 4.96 0.54
CA CYS A 94 1.75 5.70 0.37
C CYS A 94 1.63 6.29 -1.03
N GLU A 95 0.41 6.34 -1.55
CA GLU A 95 0.13 6.96 -2.86
C GLU A 95 -0.98 8.00 -2.76
N TRP A 96 -0.89 9.07 -3.55
CA TRP A 96 -1.86 10.15 -3.63
C TRP A 96 -1.96 10.73 -5.03
N MET A 97 -3.04 11.47 -5.29
CA MET A 97 -3.23 12.13 -6.58
C MET A 97 -2.14 13.18 -6.84
N ALA A 98 -1.57 13.19 -8.04
CA ALA A 98 -0.63 14.23 -8.45
C ALA A 98 -1.32 15.60 -8.61
N ASP A 99 -0.59 16.66 -8.23
CA ASP A 99 -1.10 18.04 -8.19
C ASP A 99 -1.71 18.56 -9.50
N PHE A 100 -1.25 18.07 -10.66
CA PHE A 100 -1.72 18.56 -11.97
C PHE A 100 -3.13 18.07 -12.34
N TYR A 101 -3.68 17.09 -11.62
CA TYR A 101 -5.08 16.70 -11.77
C TYR A 101 -6.05 17.68 -11.08
N ASN A 102 -5.56 18.47 -10.11
CA ASN A 102 -6.34 19.53 -9.50
C ASN A 102 -6.22 20.80 -10.34
N LYS A 103 -7.26 21.06 -11.13
CA LYS A 103 -7.35 22.27 -11.96
C LYS A 103 -7.53 23.54 -11.13
N GLU A 104 -8.02 23.41 -9.90
CA GLU A 104 -8.22 24.50 -8.95
C GLU A 104 -7.39 24.20 -7.70
N ALA A 105 -6.34 24.99 -7.49
CA ALA A 105 -5.53 24.87 -6.29
C ALA A 105 -6.29 25.48 -5.11
N GLU A 106 -6.58 24.67 -4.10
CA GLU A 106 -7.08 25.17 -2.82
C GLU A 106 -5.91 25.68 -1.97
N PHE A 107 -6.16 26.72 -1.18
CA PHE A 107 -5.18 27.32 -0.27
C PHE A 107 -5.76 27.36 1.15
N ASP A 108 -4.91 27.12 2.14
CA ASP A 108 -5.29 27.28 3.54
C ASP A 108 -5.39 28.77 3.93
N GLU A 109 -5.83 29.03 5.17
CA GLU A 109 -5.97 30.38 5.73
C GLU A 109 -4.67 31.20 5.74
N LYS A 110 -3.50 30.55 5.55
CA LYS A 110 -2.17 31.17 5.50
C LYS A 110 -1.66 31.33 4.06
N GLY A 111 -2.51 31.07 3.06
CA GLY A 111 -2.16 31.15 1.65
C GLY A 111 -1.25 30.03 1.16
N LYS A 112 -1.13 28.93 1.90
CA LYS A 112 -0.35 27.76 1.47
C LYS A 112 -1.24 26.78 0.72
N LYS A 113 -0.76 26.29 -0.43
CA LYS A 113 -1.48 25.30 -1.24
C LYS A 113 -1.80 24.05 -0.42
N ILE A 114 -3.06 23.65 -0.41
CA ILE A 114 -3.53 22.40 0.19
C ILE A 114 -3.04 21.25 -0.70
N GLN A 115 -2.33 20.31 -0.07
CA GLN A 115 -1.81 19.14 -0.76
C GLN A 115 -2.86 18.03 -0.79
N ASN A 116 -2.85 17.23 -1.86
CA ASN A 116 -3.71 16.05 -1.96
C ASN A 116 -3.46 15.08 -0.81
N LYS A 117 -4.53 14.60 -0.18
CA LYS A 117 -4.43 13.62 0.91
C LYS A 117 -3.92 12.27 0.41
N VAL A 118 -3.32 11.48 1.30
CA VAL A 118 -2.99 10.06 1.00
C VAL A 118 -4.25 9.33 0.54
N ALA A 119 -4.23 8.79 -0.67
CA ALA A 119 -5.36 8.04 -1.22
C ALA A 119 -5.27 6.56 -0.85
N VAL A 120 -4.05 6.00 -0.89
CA VAL A 120 -3.76 4.59 -0.66
C VAL A 120 -2.62 4.44 0.34
N LEU A 121 -2.80 3.55 1.31
CA LEU A 121 -1.75 3.05 2.19
C LEU A 121 -1.40 1.62 1.77
N GLN A 122 -0.11 1.32 1.64
CA GLN A 122 0.36 -0.05 1.46
C GLN A 122 1.15 -0.51 2.68
N LEU A 123 0.85 -1.72 3.15
CA LEU A 123 1.58 -2.39 4.22
C LEU A 123 1.94 -3.80 3.80
N CYS A 124 3.20 -4.21 3.97
CA CYS A 124 3.64 -5.57 3.68
C CYS A 124 4.41 -6.18 4.85
N VAL A 125 4.01 -7.39 5.26
CA VAL A 125 4.72 -8.21 6.23
C VAL A 125 4.97 -9.56 5.61
N ALA A 126 6.25 -9.90 5.41
CA ALA A 126 6.63 -11.07 4.61
C ALA A 126 5.93 -11.04 3.23
N HIS A 127 5.15 -12.06 2.93
CA HIS A 127 4.41 -12.21 1.68
C HIS A 127 2.94 -11.80 1.78
N SER A 128 2.55 -11.09 2.83
CA SER A 128 1.19 -10.59 3.04
C SER A 128 1.16 -9.08 2.87
N CYS A 129 0.51 -8.60 1.83
CA CYS A 129 0.36 -7.19 1.52
C CYS A 129 -1.10 -6.74 1.71
N LEU A 130 -1.29 -5.56 2.31
CA LEU A 130 -2.54 -4.84 2.41
C LEU A 130 -2.42 -3.55 1.60
N ILE A 131 -3.43 -3.28 0.77
CA ILE A 131 -3.64 -2.02 0.08
C ILE A 131 -4.98 -1.46 0.58
N PHE A 132 -4.92 -0.36 1.31
CA PHE A 132 -6.08 0.27 1.94
C PHE A 132 -6.39 1.62 1.28
N GLN A 133 -7.61 1.77 0.77
CA GLN A 133 -8.06 2.99 0.08
C GLN A 133 -8.82 3.92 1.04
N PHE A 134 -8.21 5.03 1.44
CA PHE A 134 -8.78 5.96 2.43
C PHE A 134 -10.04 6.67 1.94
N MET A 135 -10.05 7.18 0.70
CA MET A 135 -11.12 8.03 0.19
C MET A 135 -12.49 7.33 0.18
N TRP A 136 -12.47 6.02 -0.03
CA TRP A 136 -13.67 5.19 -0.14
C TRP A 136 -13.97 4.42 1.14
N SER A 137 -13.21 4.69 2.20
CA SER A 137 -13.29 3.92 3.43
C SER A 137 -14.56 4.20 4.22
N ASP A 138 -15.14 3.17 4.83
CA ASP A 138 -16.25 3.33 5.78
C ASP A 138 -15.78 3.99 7.09
N ASN A 139 -14.62 3.58 7.59
CA ASN A 139 -13.90 4.25 8.68
C ASN A 139 -12.44 3.81 8.70
N ILE A 140 -11.61 4.48 9.51
CA ILE A 140 -10.25 4.03 9.81
C ILE A 140 -10.31 3.20 11.10
N PRO A 141 -10.00 1.89 11.08
CA PRO A 141 -10.12 1.06 12.28
C PRO A 141 -9.07 1.41 13.34
N SER A 142 -9.43 1.24 14.62
CA SER A 142 -8.49 1.44 15.73
C SER A 142 -7.31 0.47 15.66
N SER A 143 -7.52 -0.75 15.18
CA SER A 143 -6.47 -1.75 15.00
C SER A 143 -5.35 -1.25 14.08
N LEU A 144 -5.68 -0.52 13.01
CA LEU A 144 -4.68 0.09 12.11
C LEU A 144 -3.91 1.21 12.81
N ARG A 145 -4.59 2.05 13.57
CA ARG A 145 -3.96 3.12 14.36
C ARG A 145 -2.97 2.55 15.38
N GLU A 146 -3.38 1.51 16.10
CA GLU A 146 -2.53 0.81 17.07
C GLU A 146 -1.38 0.07 16.39
N PHE A 147 -1.62 -0.55 15.23
CA PHE A 147 -0.60 -1.25 14.46
C PHE A 147 0.50 -0.30 13.98
N LEU A 148 0.14 0.84 13.37
CA LEU A 148 1.09 1.85 12.90
C LEU A 148 1.86 2.51 14.05
N ASN A 149 1.20 2.72 15.19
CA ASN A 149 1.80 3.35 16.37
C ASN A 149 2.51 2.35 17.31
N ASN A 150 2.72 1.10 16.88
CA ASN A 150 3.37 0.10 17.72
C ASN A 150 4.91 0.24 17.69
N GLU A 151 5.51 0.67 18.79
CA GLU A 151 6.96 0.85 18.92
C GLU A 151 7.79 -0.44 18.82
N LYS A 152 7.16 -1.62 18.88
CA LYS A 152 7.84 -2.90 18.64
C LYS A 152 8.05 -3.18 17.15
N PHE A 153 7.35 -2.45 16.28
CA PHE A 153 7.43 -2.61 14.84
C PHE A 153 8.39 -1.57 14.24
N ILE A 154 8.91 -1.88 13.06
CA ILE A 154 9.79 -1.00 12.29
C ILE A 154 9.21 -0.91 10.89
N PHE A 155 8.83 0.30 10.51
CA PHE A 155 8.29 0.60 9.18
C PHE A 155 9.44 1.03 8.27
N VAL A 156 9.56 0.37 7.13
CA VAL A 156 10.68 0.57 6.19
C VAL A 156 10.15 0.96 4.81
N GLY A 157 10.87 1.85 4.15
CA GLY A 157 10.58 2.33 2.81
C GLY A 157 11.60 3.37 2.38
N VAL A 158 11.44 3.93 1.18
CA VAL A 158 12.26 5.06 0.69
C VAL A 158 11.45 6.34 0.90
N GLY A 159 11.91 7.26 1.76
CA GLY A 159 11.10 8.42 2.15
C GLY A 159 9.96 8.08 3.13
N VAL A 160 10.08 6.96 3.85
CA VAL A 160 9.00 6.42 4.70
C VAL A 160 8.65 7.34 5.88
N TYR A 161 9.58 8.21 6.31
CA TYR A 161 9.29 9.21 7.34
C TYR A 161 8.30 10.25 6.82
N GLU A 162 8.46 10.69 5.58
CA GLU A 162 7.58 11.62 4.90
C GLU A 162 6.17 11.03 4.72
N ASP A 163 6.07 9.73 4.38
CA ASP A 163 4.79 9.03 4.33
C ASP A 163 4.11 8.97 5.70
N GLY A 164 4.86 8.59 6.74
CA GLY A 164 4.36 8.57 8.12
C GLY A 164 3.92 9.95 8.62
N TYR A 165 4.69 10.98 8.29
CA TYR A 165 4.33 12.37 8.60
C TYR A 165 3.04 12.78 7.89
N LYS A 166 2.90 12.41 6.61
CA LYS A 166 1.72 12.72 5.81
C LYS A 166 0.46 11.98 6.31
N LEU A 167 0.58 10.70 6.68
CA LEU A 167 -0.49 9.92 7.31
C LEU A 167 -0.97 10.56 8.63
N SER A 168 -0.04 11.04 9.45
CA SER A 168 -0.36 11.74 10.70
C SER A 168 -1.10 13.05 10.42
N LYS A 169 -0.63 13.84 9.46
CA LYS A 169 -1.27 15.10 9.07
C LYS A 169 -2.66 14.91 8.48
N ASP A 170 -2.82 13.95 7.57
CA ASP A 170 -4.04 13.78 6.79
C ASP A 170 -5.14 13.04 7.57
N TYR A 171 -4.76 12.10 8.46
CA TYR A 171 -5.66 11.15 9.12
C TYR A 171 -5.40 10.95 10.63
N GLY A 172 -4.44 11.65 11.22
CA GLY A 172 -4.03 11.46 12.62
C GLY A 172 -3.35 10.11 12.87
N LEU A 173 -2.91 9.42 11.82
CA LEU A 173 -2.28 8.10 11.92
C LEU A 173 -0.78 8.26 12.17
N LYS A 174 -0.37 8.12 13.44
CA LYS A 174 1.04 8.13 13.82
C LYS A 174 1.71 6.82 13.43
N VAL A 175 2.87 6.92 12.79
CA VAL A 175 3.76 5.78 12.51
C VAL A 175 4.92 5.86 13.50
N ALA A 176 4.99 4.92 14.44
CA ALA A 176 5.85 5.06 15.63
C ALA A 176 7.34 5.09 15.29
N LYS A 177 7.78 4.19 14.40
CA LYS A 177 9.20 3.98 14.13
C LYS A 177 9.45 3.68 12.67
N THR A 178 10.05 4.64 11.98
CA THR A 178 10.39 4.53 10.56
C THR A 178 11.89 4.40 10.36
N VAL A 179 12.30 3.69 9.29
CA VAL A 179 13.70 3.58 8.87
C VAL A 179 13.78 3.72 7.35
N ASP A 180 14.48 4.75 6.91
CA ASP A 180 14.73 4.96 5.50
C ASP A 180 15.76 3.95 4.96
N LEU A 181 15.35 3.18 3.94
CA LEU A 181 16.17 2.13 3.33
C LEU A 181 17.44 2.67 2.66
N ARG A 182 17.44 3.92 2.19
CA ARG A 182 18.60 4.57 1.58
C ARG A 182 19.70 4.76 2.62
N LYS A 183 19.33 5.23 3.82
CA LYS A 183 20.27 5.39 4.95
C LYS A 183 20.81 4.04 5.40
N LEU A 184 19.92 3.06 5.54
CA LEU A 184 20.28 1.71 5.96
C LEU A 184 21.24 1.03 4.97
N ALA A 185 20.96 1.12 3.67
CA ALA A 185 21.82 0.57 2.63
C ALA A 185 23.18 1.28 2.57
N ALA A 186 23.19 2.62 2.59
CA ALA A 186 24.42 3.41 2.59
C ALA A 186 25.34 3.06 3.77
N GLU A 187 24.77 2.85 4.95
CA GLU A 187 25.53 2.49 6.14
C GLU A 187 26.06 1.05 6.11
N LYS A 188 25.26 0.10 5.63
CA LYS A 188 25.66 -1.30 5.52
C LYS A 188 26.78 -1.50 4.50
N PHE A 189 26.66 -0.90 3.32
CA PHE A 189 27.64 -1.06 2.25
C PHE A 189 28.77 -0.02 2.28
N LYS A 190 28.71 0.95 3.20
CA LYS A 190 29.66 2.09 3.27
C LYS A 190 29.71 2.90 1.97
N ARG A 191 28.56 3.06 1.32
CA ARG A 191 28.38 3.74 0.03
C ARG A 191 27.42 4.91 0.18
N LYS A 192 27.97 6.13 0.28
CA LYS A 192 27.17 7.35 0.56
C LYS A 192 26.20 7.68 -0.56
N GLU A 193 26.53 7.32 -1.80
CA GLU A 193 25.71 7.55 -2.99
C GLU A 193 24.34 6.83 -2.92
N LEU A 194 24.22 5.76 -2.14
CA LEU A 194 22.94 5.06 -1.95
C LEU A 194 21.90 5.89 -1.20
N LYS A 195 22.32 7.00 -0.56
CA LYS A 195 21.39 7.96 0.07
C LYS A 195 20.48 8.68 -0.92
N GLU A 196 20.88 8.73 -2.20
CA GLU A 196 20.12 9.36 -3.27
C GLU A 196 19.37 8.33 -4.14
N ALA A 197 19.49 7.04 -3.83
CA ALA A 197 18.85 5.98 -4.61
C ALA A 197 17.32 5.95 -4.37
N GLY A 198 16.55 5.75 -5.45
CA GLY A 198 15.15 5.36 -5.35
C GLY A 198 15.00 3.87 -5.01
N LEU A 199 13.76 3.44 -4.76
CA LEU A 199 13.47 2.03 -4.43
C LEU A 199 13.93 1.07 -5.54
N HIS A 200 13.78 1.46 -6.81
CA HIS A 200 14.30 0.71 -7.96
C HIS A 200 15.81 0.49 -7.87
N GLY A 201 16.59 1.56 -7.67
CA GLY A 201 18.04 1.47 -7.58
C GLY A 201 18.52 0.64 -6.39
N LEU A 202 17.79 0.68 -5.27
CA LEU A 202 18.08 -0.19 -4.12
C LEU A 202 17.73 -1.66 -4.41
N ALA A 203 16.60 -1.94 -5.06
CA ALA A 203 16.23 -3.30 -5.47
C ALA A 203 17.27 -3.90 -6.41
N ASP A 204 17.70 -3.14 -7.42
CA ASP A 204 18.75 -3.54 -8.35
C ASP A 204 20.08 -3.79 -7.62
N THR A 205 20.52 -2.84 -6.78
CA THR A 205 21.83 -2.94 -6.09
C THR A 205 21.87 -4.06 -5.06
N VAL A 206 20.79 -4.28 -4.30
CA VAL A 206 20.80 -5.14 -3.10
C VAL A 206 20.19 -6.51 -3.38
N LEU A 207 19.12 -6.57 -4.18
CA LEU A 207 18.43 -7.81 -4.50
C LEU A 207 18.81 -8.37 -5.86
N LEU A 208 19.50 -7.58 -6.71
CA LEU A 208 19.78 -7.92 -8.11
C LEU A 208 18.48 -8.19 -8.89
N GLN A 209 17.43 -7.43 -8.55
CA GLN A 209 16.08 -7.59 -9.08
C GLN A 209 15.58 -6.25 -9.61
N ASP A 210 15.29 -6.20 -10.91
CA ASP A 210 14.64 -5.06 -11.54
C ASP A 210 13.21 -4.87 -11.00
N LEU A 211 12.89 -3.62 -10.65
CA LEU A 211 11.59 -3.17 -10.16
C LEU A 211 11.12 -2.00 -11.05
N PRO A 212 10.36 -2.27 -12.12
CA PRO A 212 9.87 -1.24 -13.01
C PRO A 212 9.05 -0.17 -12.29
N LYS A 213 9.32 1.11 -12.60
CA LYS A 213 8.59 2.28 -12.08
C LYS A 213 7.96 3.09 -13.22
N PRO A 214 6.95 2.53 -13.91
CA PRO A 214 6.35 3.17 -15.07
C PRO A 214 5.67 4.49 -14.67
N ARG A 215 6.10 5.60 -15.28
CA ARG A 215 5.65 6.96 -14.92
C ARG A 215 4.14 7.14 -15.07
N ASN A 216 3.49 6.44 -16.01
CA ASN A 216 2.04 6.47 -16.19
C ASN A 216 1.28 5.86 -15.00
N VAL A 217 1.90 4.95 -14.24
CA VAL A 217 1.32 4.38 -13.02
C VAL A 217 1.66 5.25 -11.82
N THR A 218 2.92 5.65 -11.65
CA THR A 218 3.35 6.51 -10.52
C THR A 218 2.56 7.83 -10.47
N LEU A 219 2.24 8.42 -11.63
CA LEU A 219 1.46 9.65 -11.74
C LEU A 219 -0.01 9.40 -12.13
N SER A 220 -0.53 8.21 -11.83
CA SER A 220 -1.91 7.84 -12.14
C SER A 220 -2.91 8.44 -11.13
N LYS A 221 -4.20 8.20 -11.39
CA LYS A 221 -5.29 8.64 -10.53
C LYS A 221 -5.48 7.67 -9.36
N TRP A 222 -4.67 7.81 -8.31
CA TRP A 222 -4.66 6.94 -7.12
C TRP A 222 -5.89 7.04 -6.21
N ASP A 223 -6.70 8.09 -6.36
CA ASP A 223 -7.95 8.30 -5.61
C ASP A 223 -9.19 7.69 -6.30
N ALA A 224 -9.02 6.98 -7.41
CA ALA A 224 -10.10 6.28 -8.09
C ALA A 224 -10.79 5.26 -7.15
N CYS A 225 -12.10 5.04 -7.37
CA CYS A 225 -12.87 4.07 -6.58
C CYS A 225 -12.42 2.62 -6.76
N PHE A 226 -11.85 2.31 -7.93
CA PHE A 226 -11.25 1.04 -8.24
C PHE A 226 -9.86 1.28 -8.84
N LEU A 227 -8.84 0.71 -8.21
CA LEU A 227 -7.48 0.68 -8.75
C LEU A 227 -7.41 -0.28 -9.94
N THR A 228 -6.58 0.05 -10.92
CA THR A 228 -6.25 -0.85 -12.03
C THR A 228 -5.33 -1.98 -11.55
N ASP A 229 -5.27 -3.06 -12.32
CA ASP A 229 -4.33 -4.16 -12.05
C ASP A 229 -2.86 -3.66 -12.00
N GLU A 230 -2.49 -2.70 -12.87
CA GLU A 230 -1.17 -2.09 -12.86
C GLU A 230 -0.88 -1.30 -11.58
N GLN A 231 -1.86 -0.52 -11.10
CA GLN A 231 -1.76 0.21 -9.84
C GLN A 231 -1.63 -0.76 -8.64
N ILE A 232 -2.42 -1.83 -8.64
CA ILE A 232 -2.40 -2.84 -7.57
C ILE A 232 -1.07 -3.60 -7.55
N GLN A 233 -0.57 -3.99 -8.72
CA GLN A 233 0.74 -4.62 -8.84
C GLN A 233 1.83 -3.68 -8.35
N TYR A 234 1.85 -2.44 -8.83
CA TYR A 234 2.82 -1.43 -8.42
C TYR A 234 2.82 -1.21 -6.90
N ALA A 235 1.66 -0.89 -6.33
CA ALA A 235 1.48 -0.63 -4.90
C ALA A 235 1.90 -1.83 -4.03
N CYS A 236 1.58 -3.05 -4.46
CA CYS A 236 2.01 -4.26 -3.80
C CYS A 236 3.54 -4.40 -3.78
N LEU A 237 4.19 -4.18 -4.93
CA LEU A 237 5.63 -4.35 -5.07
C LEU A 237 6.41 -3.29 -4.27
N ASP A 238 5.88 -2.07 -4.17
CA ASP A 238 6.52 -0.99 -3.41
C ASP A 238 6.63 -1.33 -1.92
N ALA A 239 5.54 -1.80 -1.33
CA ALA A 239 5.55 -2.27 0.05
C ALA A 239 6.35 -3.57 0.21
N PHE A 240 6.20 -4.55 -0.69
CA PHE A 240 6.90 -5.84 -0.58
C PHE A 240 8.42 -5.70 -0.72
N VAL A 241 8.90 -4.97 -1.73
CA VAL A 241 10.34 -4.77 -1.95
C VAL A 241 10.92 -3.93 -0.81
N SER A 242 10.19 -2.95 -0.29
CA SER A 242 10.60 -2.21 0.90
C SER A 242 10.78 -3.13 2.12
N PHE A 243 9.80 -4.00 2.39
CA PHE A 243 9.90 -5.03 3.43
C PHE A 243 11.14 -5.93 3.21
N LYS A 244 11.30 -6.45 1.98
CA LYS A 244 12.36 -7.42 1.64
C LYS A 244 13.74 -6.81 1.79
N LEU A 245 13.94 -5.58 1.31
CA LEU A 245 15.15 -4.80 1.52
C LEU A 245 15.40 -4.57 3.01
N GLY A 246 14.38 -4.17 3.78
CA GLY A 246 14.50 -3.99 5.22
C GLY A 246 14.95 -5.27 5.94
N ASP A 247 14.37 -6.42 5.60
CA ASP A 247 14.76 -7.71 6.19
C ASP A 247 16.22 -8.10 5.82
N VAL A 248 16.59 -7.97 4.55
CA VAL A 248 17.95 -8.29 4.06
C VAL A 248 19.00 -7.33 4.62
N LEU A 249 18.73 -6.03 4.65
CA LEU A 249 19.69 -5.03 5.11
C LEU A 249 19.88 -5.10 6.63
N ARG A 250 18.84 -5.44 7.41
CA ARG A 250 18.98 -5.62 8.86
C ARG A 250 19.70 -6.91 9.25
N LYS A 251 19.58 -7.98 8.46
CA LYS A 251 20.31 -9.24 8.72
C LYS A 251 21.83 -9.02 8.69
N GLY A 252 22.52 -9.47 9.73
CA GLY A 252 23.99 -9.34 9.83
C GLY A 252 24.49 -7.90 10.05
N PHE A 253 23.60 -6.95 10.37
CA PHE A 253 24.03 -5.62 10.79
C PHE A 253 24.67 -5.72 12.19
N THR A 254 25.94 -5.33 12.29
CA THR A 254 26.77 -5.52 13.50
C THR A 254 26.71 -4.35 14.48
N GLY A 255 26.10 -3.22 14.11
CA GLY A 255 25.93 -2.03 14.95
C GLY A 255 24.53 -1.90 15.57
N ASN A 256 24.37 -0.91 16.46
CA ASN A 256 23.03 -0.47 16.86
C ASN A 256 22.37 0.28 15.67
N LEU A 257 21.08 0.04 15.44
CA LEU A 257 20.29 0.70 14.38
C LEU A 257 19.47 1.89 14.91
N GLU A 258 19.51 2.16 16.22
CA GLU A 258 18.68 3.19 16.85
C GLU A 258 18.91 4.60 16.30
N HIS A 259 20.12 4.92 15.85
CA HIS A 259 20.41 6.24 15.25
C HIS A 259 19.79 6.41 13.85
N LEU A 260 19.33 5.32 13.22
CA LEU A 260 18.60 5.35 11.96
C LEU A 260 17.08 5.42 12.15
N PHE A 261 16.60 5.30 13.39
CA PHE A 261 15.19 5.33 13.68
C PHE A 261 14.68 6.77 13.66
N GLU A 262 13.68 7.02 12.83
CA GLU A 262 12.98 8.28 12.77
C GLU A 262 11.61 8.10 13.41
N TYR A 263 11.43 8.81 14.52
CA TYR A 263 10.21 8.83 15.30
C TYR A 263 9.36 10.01 14.89
N HIS A 264 8.05 9.82 14.87
CA HIS A 264 7.13 10.94 14.73
C HIS A 264 7.34 11.90 15.91
N ARG A 265 7.63 13.17 15.63
CA ARG A 265 7.75 14.23 16.64
C ARG A 265 6.41 14.96 16.74
N ASP A 266 5.88 15.07 17.96
CA ASP A 266 4.67 15.82 18.28
C ASP A 266 4.83 17.32 18.02
#